data_AF-Q8EQH2-F1
#
_entry.id   AF-Q8EQH2-F1
#
_cell.length_a   1.000
_cell.length_b   1.000
_cell.length_c   1.000
_cell.angle_alpha   90.00
_cell.angle_beta   90.00
_cell.angle_gamma   90.00
#
_symmetry.space_group_name_H-M   'P 1'
#
loop_
_entity.id
_entity.type
_entity.pdbx_description
1 polymer ?
#
loop_
_entity_poly.entity_id
_entity_poly.type
_entity_poly.pdbx_seq_one_letter_code
_entity_poly.pdbx_strand_id
1 'polypeptide(L)'
;MSKRPRKRLLETEEIIRLYLKGESTTEIAKAANVSSRYIRMLLKDNNVEMRPIGSWKRKYRLNEDYFKTWSNNMAYILGFFIADGTVAKGAQFVSLAQKEKYILEQIRDELASNQPIYKNENTGVYILSINSRILKKDLTEIHGIYPNKSNTIRLFSEWMYKNKGLYLERKYEAFQRETLPLDQLKDIGIKLHKNALKERRSKS
;
A
#
# COMPACT_ATOMS: atom_id res chain seq x y z
N MET A 1 21.24 -48.91 18.81
CA MET A 1 21.15 -47.66 19.61
C MET A 1 19.77 -47.04 19.39
N SER A 2 18.88 -47.12 20.37
CA SER A 2 17.54 -46.54 20.28
C SER A 2 17.64 -45.01 20.37
N LYS A 3 17.23 -44.29 19.30
CA LYS A 3 17.17 -42.83 19.33
C LYS A 3 16.15 -42.42 20.40
N ARG A 4 16.56 -41.57 21.35
CA ARG A 4 15.65 -41.01 22.38
C ARG A 4 14.38 -40.51 21.69
N PRO A 5 13.18 -40.78 22.23
CA PRO A 5 11.93 -40.37 21.61
C PRO A 5 11.94 -38.85 21.44
N ARG A 6 11.63 -38.38 20.23
CA ARG A 6 11.52 -36.94 19.98
C ARG A 6 10.40 -36.41 20.87
N LYS A 7 10.73 -35.46 21.75
CA LYS A 7 9.73 -34.73 22.57
C LYS A 7 8.73 -33.94 21.70
N ARG A 8 9.07 -33.72 20.44
CA ARG A 8 8.35 -32.90 19.46
C ARG A 8 7.45 -33.79 18.59
N LEU A 9 6.21 -33.37 18.39
CA LEU A 9 5.18 -34.13 17.69
C LEU A 9 5.14 -33.90 16.17
N LEU A 10 5.73 -32.81 15.68
CA LEU A 10 5.77 -32.47 14.25
C LEU A 10 7.20 -32.58 13.69
N GLU A 11 7.30 -32.96 12.42
CA GLU A 11 8.55 -32.96 11.67
C GLU A 11 8.98 -31.54 11.28
N THR A 12 10.27 -31.37 10.96
CA THR A 12 10.86 -30.05 10.66
C THR A 12 10.20 -29.42 9.43
N GLU A 13 9.99 -30.21 8.39
CA GLU A 13 9.39 -29.83 7.12
C GLU A 13 7.94 -29.38 7.31
N GLU A 14 7.21 -30.06 8.21
CA GLU A 14 5.83 -29.69 8.52
C GLU A 14 5.75 -28.37 9.30
N ILE A 15 6.66 -28.13 10.24
CA ILE A 15 6.78 -26.86 10.95
C ILE A 15 7.03 -25.70 9.97
N ILE A 16 7.95 -25.89 9.02
CA ILE A 16 8.26 -24.90 7.99
C ILE A 16 7.03 -24.67 7.10
N ARG A 17 6.36 -25.73 6.65
CA ARG A 17 5.15 -25.64 5.83
C ARG A 17 4.04 -24.86 6.54
N LEU A 18 3.75 -25.16 7.81
CA LEU A 18 2.73 -24.46 8.59
C LEU A 18 3.07 -22.99 8.77
N TYR A 19 4.34 -22.70 9.03
CA TYR A 19 4.82 -21.32 9.16
C TYR A 19 4.67 -20.52 7.86
N LEU A 20 5.03 -21.11 6.72
CA LEU A 20 4.88 -20.49 5.39
C LEU A 20 3.40 -20.31 5.00
N LYS A 21 2.51 -21.20 5.46
CA LYS A 21 1.06 -21.07 5.29
C LYS A 21 0.45 -19.92 6.11
N GLY A 22 1.19 -19.40 7.09
CA GLY A 22 0.80 -18.23 7.88
C GLY A 22 0.53 -18.51 9.36
N GLU A 23 0.57 -19.76 9.82
CA GLU A 23 0.34 -20.14 11.22
C GLU A 23 1.37 -19.46 12.15
N SER A 24 0.96 -18.97 13.32
CA SER A 24 1.88 -18.30 14.24
C SER A 24 2.86 -19.29 14.88
N THR A 25 4.04 -18.81 15.28
CA THR A 25 5.01 -19.65 16.00
C THR A 25 4.48 -20.20 17.32
N THR A 26 3.44 -19.57 17.89
CA THR A 26 2.76 -20.03 19.10
C THR A 26 1.76 -21.15 18.81
N GLU A 27 1.00 -21.06 17.72
CA GLU A 27 0.10 -22.14 17.29
C GLU A 27 0.89 -23.38 16.90
N ILE A 28 1.95 -23.20 16.12
CA ILE A 28 2.85 -24.29 15.71
C ILE A 28 3.53 -24.91 16.94
N ALA A 29 3.97 -24.10 17.91
CA ALA A 29 4.57 -24.59 19.15
C ALA A 29 3.61 -25.48 19.96
N LYS A 30 2.34 -25.07 20.07
CA LYS A 30 1.28 -25.87 20.71
C LYS A 30 1.06 -27.19 19.97
N ALA A 31 0.93 -27.14 18.64
CA ALA A 31 0.73 -28.33 17.82
C ALA A 31 1.93 -29.30 17.86
N ALA A 32 3.16 -28.76 17.91
CA ALA A 32 4.40 -29.54 17.96
C ALA A 32 4.82 -29.95 19.38
N ASN A 33 4.08 -29.55 20.43
CA ASN A 33 4.41 -29.76 21.84
C ASN A 33 5.82 -29.26 22.22
N VAL A 34 6.16 -28.05 21.81
CA VAL A 34 7.45 -27.40 22.10
C VAL A 34 7.24 -25.93 22.44
N SER A 35 8.30 -25.23 22.86
CA SER A 35 8.22 -23.79 23.10
C SER A 35 8.25 -22.98 21.79
N SER A 36 7.60 -21.82 21.75
CA SER A 36 7.71 -20.89 20.60
C SER A 36 9.16 -20.44 20.36
N ARG A 37 10.00 -20.43 21.40
CA ARG A 37 11.45 -20.18 21.26
C ARG A 37 12.12 -21.27 20.43
N TYR A 38 11.80 -22.53 20.68
CA TYR A 38 12.33 -23.65 19.92
C TYR A 38 11.91 -23.59 18.45
N ILE A 39 10.64 -23.25 18.15
CA ILE A 39 10.18 -23.06 16.78
C ILE A 39 10.98 -21.95 16.06
N ARG A 40 11.20 -20.80 16.70
CA ARG A 40 12.01 -19.71 16.12
C ARG A 40 13.45 -20.13 15.83
N MET A 41 14.05 -20.89 16.75
CA MET A 41 15.40 -21.43 16.57
C MET A 41 15.45 -22.37 15.37
N LEU A 42 14.52 -23.32 15.30
CA LEU A 42 14.42 -24.28 14.19
C LEU A 42 14.23 -23.58 12.83
N LEU A 43 13.35 -22.57 12.75
CA LEU A 43 13.16 -21.80 11.52
C LEU A 43 14.46 -21.10 11.09
N LYS A 44 15.18 -20.49 12.04
CA LYS A 44 16.47 -19.84 11.80
C LYS A 44 17.55 -20.84 11.34
N ASP A 45 17.64 -22.00 11.99
CA ASP A 45 18.60 -23.05 11.65
C ASP A 45 18.34 -23.65 10.26
N ASN A 46 17.11 -23.53 9.76
CA ASN A 46 16.70 -23.95 8.41
C ASN A 46 16.63 -22.78 7.41
N ASN A 47 17.27 -21.64 7.71
CA ASN A 47 17.33 -20.45 6.84
C ASN A 47 15.96 -19.89 6.43
N VAL A 48 14.93 -20.07 7.27
CA VAL A 48 13.61 -19.48 7.04
C VAL A 48 13.56 -18.08 7.63
N GLU A 49 13.29 -17.08 6.80
CA GLU A 49 13.18 -15.70 7.26
C GLU A 49 12.01 -15.50 8.24
N MET A 50 12.29 -14.75 9.30
CA MET A 50 11.30 -14.41 10.31
C MET A 50 10.39 -13.29 9.81
N ARG A 51 9.07 -13.52 9.88
CA ARG A 51 8.07 -12.53 9.52
C ARG A 51 8.16 -11.35 10.48
N PRO A 52 7.85 -10.12 10.03
CA PRO A 52 7.85 -8.96 10.90
C PRO A 52 6.93 -9.14 12.11
N ILE A 53 7.33 -8.56 13.24
CA ILE A 53 6.54 -8.58 14.49
C ILE A 53 5.12 -8.07 14.21
N GLY A 54 4.10 -8.83 14.64
CA GLY A 54 2.69 -8.51 14.49
C GLY A 54 2.02 -8.97 13.19
N SER A 55 2.79 -9.46 12.21
CA SER A 55 2.27 -9.95 10.92
C SER A 55 1.27 -11.11 11.03
N TRP A 56 1.40 -11.95 12.06
CA TRP A 56 0.52 -13.10 12.32
C TRP A 56 -0.85 -12.69 12.88
N LYS A 57 -1.03 -11.46 13.37
CA LYS A 57 -2.33 -10.96 13.87
C LYS A 57 -3.20 -10.37 12.78
N ARG A 58 -2.81 -10.50 11.50
CA ARG A 58 -3.56 -9.88 10.40
C ARG A 58 -4.88 -10.60 10.18
N LYS A 59 -5.96 -9.83 10.20
CA LYS A 59 -7.32 -10.27 9.86
C LYS A 59 -7.51 -10.46 8.35
N TYR A 60 -6.78 -9.70 7.54
CA TYR A 60 -6.95 -9.65 6.09
C TYR A 60 -5.69 -10.10 5.36
N ARG A 61 -5.87 -10.85 4.27
CA ARG A 61 -4.83 -11.25 3.32
C ARG A 61 -4.37 -10.05 2.51
N LEU A 62 -3.11 -10.10 2.06
CA LEU A 62 -2.46 -9.02 1.34
C LEU A 62 -1.12 -9.51 0.78
N ASN A 63 -0.83 -9.20 -0.49
CA ASN A 63 0.52 -9.31 -1.02
C ASN A 63 1.36 -8.12 -0.54
N GLU A 64 2.18 -8.34 0.49
CA GLU A 64 3.00 -7.28 1.08
C GLU A 64 4.20 -6.88 0.23
N ASP A 65 4.61 -7.74 -0.69
CA ASP A 65 5.79 -7.56 -1.54
C ASP A 65 5.45 -6.92 -2.89
N TYR A 66 4.18 -6.52 -3.08
CA TYR A 66 3.67 -6.01 -4.36
C TYR A 66 4.53 -4.87 -4.93
N PHE A 67 5.01 -3.95 -4.08
CA PHE A 67 5.78 -2.78 -4.52
C PHE A 67 7.28 -3.05 -4.72
N LYS A 68 7.73 -4.31 -4.61
CA LYS A 68 9.13 -4.69 -4.81
C LYS A 68 9.45 -5.07 -6.25
N THR A 69 8.45 -5.44 -7.05
CA THR A 69 8.64 -5.87 -8.44
C THR A 69 7.86 -4.96 -9.38
N TRP A 70 8.57 -4.32 -10.32
CA TRP A 70 7.96 -3.38 -11.25
C TRP A 70 7.01 -4.06 -12.24
N SER A 71 5.82 -3.50 -12.43
CA SER A 71 4.84 -3.89 -13.45
C SER A 71 4.02 -2.67 -13.92
N ASN A 72 3.33 -2.80 -15.06
CA ASN A 72 2.46 -1.73 -15.55
C ASN A 72 1.30 -1.44 -14.58
N ASN A 73 0.72 -2.48 -13.98
CA ASN A 73 -0.34 -2.33 -12.97
C ASN A 73 0.21 -1.65 -11.70
N MET A 74 1.43 -2.00 -11.29
CA MET A 74 2.07 -1.36 -10.14
C MET A 74 2.27 0.13 -10.39
N ALA A 75 2.74 0.52 -11.59
CA ALA A 75 2.91 1.92 -11.96
C ALA A 75 1.58 2.69 -11.93
N TYR A 76 0.50 2.08 -12.40
CA TYR A 76 -0.84 2.64 -12.35
C TYR A 76 -1.33 2.85 -10.90
N ILE A 77 -1.17 1.84 -10.05
CA ILE A 77 -1.51 1.92 -8.62
C ILE A 77 -0.67 2.96 -7.89
N LEU A 78 0.63 3.08 -8.19
CA LEU A 78 1.48 4.14 -7.65
C LEU A 78 0.95 5.53 -8.04
N GLY A 79 0.44 5.69 -9.28
CA GLY A 79 -0.24 6.90 -9.72
C GLY A 79 -1.43 7.27 -8.83
N PHE A 80 -2.28 6.30 -8.48
CA PHE A 80 -3.38 6.50 -7.51
C PHE A 80 -2.87 6.89 -6.14
N PHE A 81 -1.82 6.23 -5.65
CA PHE A 81 -1.24 6.62 -4.37
C PHE A 81 -0.71 8.05 -4.44
N ILE A 82 -0.05 8.48 -5.50
CA ILE A 82 0.46 9.85 -5.63
C ILE A 82 -0.69 10.87 -5.64
N ALA A 83 -1.75 10.60 -6.40
CA ALA A 83 -2.88 11.51 -6.58
C ALA A 83 -3.78 11.61 -5.33
N ASP A 84 -4.33 10.46 -4.90
CA ASP A 84 -5.44 10.41 -3.94
C ASP A 84 -5.13 9.54 -2.71
N GLY A 85 -3.95 8.94 -2.66
CA GLY A 85 -3.57 8.10 -1.53
C GLY A 85 -3.21 8.90 -0.29
N THR A 86 -3.29 8.25 0.87
CA THR A 86 -2.79 8.75 2.14
C THR A 86 -1.84 7.73 2.76
N VAL A 87 -0.66 8.18 3.17
CA VAL A 87 0.30 7.39 3.95
C VAL A 87 0.25 7.90 5.39
N ALA A 88 -0.10 7.04 6.35
CA ALA A 88 -0.25 7.47 7.73
C ALA A 88 1.10 7.82 8.37
N LYS A 89 1.16 8.92 9.15
CA LYS A 89 2.41 9.34 9.85
C LYS A 89 2.75 8.39 11.00
N GLY A 90 1.86 8.29 12.00
CA GLY A 90 2.07 7.48 13.21
C GLY A 90 1.55 6.04 13.15
N ALA A 91 0.66 5.74 12.21
CA ALA A 91 0.06 4.41 12.07
C ALA A 91 0.70 3.62 10.91
N GLN A 92 0.54 2.29 10.93
CA GLN A 92 1.13 1.36 9.96
C GLN A 92 0.13 1.02 8.85
N PHE A 93 -0.44 2.04 8.23
CA PHE A 93 -1.39 1.87 7.13
C PHE A 93 -1.19 2.88 6.02
N VAL A 94 -1.66 2.49 4.84
CA VAL A 94 -1.85 3.35 3.67
C VAL A 94 -3.31 3.25 3.25
N SER A 95 -3.85 4.29 2.63
CA SER A 95 -5.24 4.28 2.18
C SER A 95 -5.42 4.99 0.85
N LEU A 96 -6.46 4.60 0.14
CA LEU A 96 -6.94 5.23 -1.09
C LEU A 96 -8.40 5.59 -0.90
N ALA A 97 -8.77 6.80 -1.30
CA ALA A 97 -10.14 7.30 -1.26
C ALA A 97 -10.60 7.60 -2.68
N GLN A 98 -11.76 7.07 -3.09
CA GLN A 98 -12.35 7.24 -4.42
C GLN A 98 -13.88 7.29 -4.35
N LYS A 99 -14.52 7.98 -5.29
CA LYS A 99 -16.00 7.97 -5.41
C LYS A 99 -16.49 6.69 -6.08
N GLU A 100 -15.71 6.17 -7.02
CA GLU A 100 -16.00 4.97 -7.79
C GLU A 100 -15.45 3.75 -7.05
N LYS A 101 -16.34 3.00 -6.39
CA LYS A 101 -15.98 1.82 -5.60
C LYS A 101 -15.20 0.75 -6.40
N TYR A 102 -15.57 0.54 -7.66
CA TYR A 102 -14.97 -0.52 -8.49
C TYR A 102 -13.46 -0.34 -8.70
N ILE A 103 -12.97 0.90 -8.72
CA ILE A 103 -11.53 1.20 -8.83
C ILE A 103 -10.80 0.64 -7.60
N LEU A 104 -11.36 0.87 -6.41
CA LEU A 104 -10.79 0.34 -5.17
C LEU A 104 -10.88 -1.19 -5.11
N GLU A 105 -11.92 -1.79 -5.67
CA GLU A 105 -12.05 -3.26 -5.78
C GLU A 105 -10.96 -3.85 -6.68
N GLN A 106 -10.74 -3.25 -7.86
CA GLN A 106 -9.66 -3.66 -8.77
C GLN A 106 -8.28 -3.54 -8.10
N ILE A 107 -8.01 -2.42 -7.42
CA ILE A 107 -6.74 -2.23 -6.70
C ILE A 107 -6.60 -3.25 -5.57
N ARG A 108 -7.66 -3.48 -4.80
CA ARG A 108 -7.65 -4.48 -3.71
C ARG A 108 -7.32 -5.87 -4.24
N ASP A 109 -7.94 -6.26 -5.34
CA ASP A 109 -7.78 -7.60 -5.93
C ASP A 109 -6.39 -7.77 -6.56
N GLU A 110 -5.87 -6.73 -7.22
CA GLU A 110 -4.49 -6.67 -7.73
C GLU A 110 -3.45 -6.78 -6.60
N LEU A 111 -3.72 -6.20 -5.42
CA LEU A 111 -2.91 -6.35 -4.21
C LEU A 111 -3.12 -7.72 -3.51
N ALA A 112 -3.89 -8.63 -4.09
CA ALA A 112 -4.31 -9.91 -3.52
C ALA A 112 -4.86 -9.77 -2.09
N SER A 113 -5.67 -8.74 -1.87
CA SER A 113 -6.22 -8.42 -0.55
C SER A 113 -7.71 -8.75 -0.42
N ASN A 114 -8.16 -9.07 0.79
CA ASN A 114 -9.57 -9.18 1.14
C ASN A 114 -10.01 -8.09 2.14
N GLN A 115 -9.26 -6.99 2.21
CA GLN A 115 -9.58 -5.85 3.06
C GLN A 115 -10.94 -5.24 2.64
N PRO A 116 -11.87 -4.99 3.57
CA PRO A 116 -13.15 -4.37 3.24
C PRO A 116 -12.97 -2.91 2.84
N ILE A 117 -13.80 -2.47 1.90
CA ILE A 117 -13.90 -1.08 1.47
C ILE A 117 -15.01 -0.42 2.28
N TYR A 118 -14.68 0.63 3.00
CA TYR A 118 -15.62 1.42 3.80
C TYR A 118 -16.19 2.56 2.99
N LYS A 119 -17.45 2.93 3.21
CA LYS A 119 -18.06 4.13 2.62
C LYS A 119 -18.26 5.16 3.73
N ASN A 120 -17.78 6.38 3.51
CA ASN A 120 -18.07 7.50 4.39
C ASN A 120 -19.46 8.06 4.06
N GLU A 121 -20.42 7.91 4.95
CA GLU A 121 -21.80 8.36 4.73
C GLU A 121 -21.94 9.88 4.54
N ASN A 122 -21.04 10.67 5.16
CA ASN A 122 -21.11 12.13 5.07
C ASN A 122 -20.59 12.65 3.72
N THR A 123 -19.58 12.01 3.14
CA THR A 123 -18.93 12.48 1.90
C THR A 123 -19.30 11.64 0.68
N GLY A 124 -19.87 10.45 0.87
CA GLY A 124 -20.16 9.47 -0.16
C GLY A 124 -18.90 8.78 -0.73
N VAL A 125 -17.72 9.05 -0.19
CA VAL A 125 -16.43 8.54 -0.68
C VAL A 125 -16.16 7.15 -0.12
N TYR A 126 -15.68 6.25 -0.96
CA TYR A 126 -15.20 4.93 -0.57
C TYR A 126 -13.72 4.98 -0.20
N ILE A 127 -13.33 4.21 0.80
CA ILE A 127 -11.97 4.18 1.34
C ILE A 127 -11.51 2.73 1.47
N LEU A 128 -10.37 2.44 0.84
CA LEU A 128 -9.61 1.22 1.04
C LEU A 128 -8.41 1.53 1.93
N SER A 129 -8.40 1.05 3.18
CA SER A 129 -7.30 1.25 4.13
C SER A 129 -6.54 -0.04 4.37
N ILE A 130 -5.29 -0.09 3.94
CA ILE A 130 -4.44 -1.28 3.97
C ILE A 130 -3.45 -1.18 5.13
N ASN A 131 -3.55 -2.10 6.09
CA ASN A 131 -2.69 -2.14 7.27
C ASN A 131 -1.46 -3.03 7.02
N SER A 132 -0.37 -2.42 6.56
CA SER A 132 0.89 -3.11 6.34
C SER A 132 2.08 -2.18 6.59
N ARG A 133 2.97 -2.62 7.48
CA ARG A 133 4.26 -1.97 7.69
C ARG A 133 5.17 -2.11 6.47
N ILE A 134 5.11 -3.24 5.78
CA ILE A 134 5.96 -3.53 4.61
C ILE A 134 5.54 -2.65 3.43
N LEU A 135 4.27 -2.68 3.01
CA LEU A 135 3.79 -1.84 1.91
C LEU A 135 3.99 -0.35 2.18
N LYS A 136 3.76 0.10 3.43
CA LYS A 136 4.06 1.48 3.83
C LYS A 136 5.53 1.79 3.62
N LYS A 137 6.41 0.92 4.12
CA LYS A 137 7.87 1.06 4.00
C LYS A 137 8.28 1.11 2.53
N ASP A 138 7.78 0.19 1.71
CA ASP A 138 8.09 0.11 0.28
C ASP A 138 7.63 1.37 -0.45
N LEU A 139 6.40 1.84 -0.19
CA LEU A 139 5.91 3.11 -0.75
C LEU A 139 6.79 4.31 -0.36
N THR A 140 7.27 4.37 0.88
CA THR A 140 8.11 5.48 1.34
C THR A 140 9.56 5.40 0.86
N GLU A 141 10.21 4.25 1.05
CA GLU A 141 11.66 4.09 0.88
C GLU A 141 12.03 3.76 -0.56
N ILE A 142 11.21 2.97 -1.28
CA ILE A 142 11.48 2.61 -2.68
C ILE A 142 10.92 3.69 -3.61
N HIS A 143 9.67 4.13 -3.35
CA HIS A 143 8.94 4.99 -4.28
C HIS A 143 8.84 6.46 -3.85
N GLY A 144 9.39 6.82 -2.68
CA GLY A 144 9.44 8.21 -2.20
C GLY A 144 8.08 8.80 -1.80
N ILE A 145 7.06 7.98 -1.56
CA ILE A 145 5.70 8.41 -1.25
C ILE A 145 5.55 8.58 0.27
N TYR A 146 5.89 9.77 0.76
CA TYR A 146 5.86 10.10 2.19
C TYR A 146 4.48 10.62 2.66
N PRO A 147 4.19 10.57 3.97
CA PRO A 147 3.08 11.31 4.58
C PRO A 147 3.14 12.80 4.24
N ASN A 148 1.99 13.48 4.22
CA ASN A 148 1.87 14.91 3.86
C ASN A 148 2.42 15.22 2.44
N LYS A 149 1.80 14.57 1.45
CA LYS A 149 2.22 14.51 0.04
C LYS A 149 2.37 15.84 -0.69
N SER A 150 1.92 16.96 -0.11
CA SER A 150 2.19 18.29 -0.65
C SER A 150 3.70 18.53 -0.86
N ASN A 151 4.57 17.94 -0.04
CA ASN A 151 6.03 17.96 -0.27
C ASN A 151 6.53 16.89 -1.25
N THR A 152 5.81 15.79 -1.42
CA THR A 152 6.14 14.68 -2.32
C THR A 152 5.88 15.02 -3.78
N ILE A 153 4.84 15.81 -4.10
CA ILE A 153 4.58 16.24 -5.49
C ILE A 153 5.74 17.09 -6.03
N ARG A 154 6.31 17.97 -5.20
CA ARG A 154 7.52 18.74 -5.56
C ARG A 154 8.70 17.83 -5.86
N LEU A 155 8.99 16.88 -4.97
CA LEU A 155 10.06 15.89 -5.16
C LEU A 155 9.81 14.98 -6.39
N PHE A 156 8.56 14.60 -6.64
CA PHE A 156 8.19 13.81 -7.82
C PHE A 156 8.37 14.61 -9.11
N SER A 157 8.01 15.89 -9.11
CA SER A 157 8.29 16.78 -10.24
C SER A 157 9.80 16.92 -10.47
N GLU A 158 10.58 17.16 -9.43
CA GLU A 158 12.04 17.21 -9.52
C GLU A 158 12.62 15.88 -10.04
N TRP A 159 12.12 14.74 -9.57
CA TRP A 159 12.58 13.42 -10.03
C TRP A 159 12.21 13.12 -11.48
N MET A 160 10.97 13.41 -11.89
CA MET A 160 10.48 13.20 -13.26
C MET A 160 11.23 14.07 -14.27
N TYR A 161 11.47 15.34 -13.94
CA TYR A 161 12.05 16.31 -14.87
C TYR A 161 13.59 16.36 -14.82
N LYS A 162 14.23 15.95 -13.71
CA LYS A 162 15.69 16.07 -13.53
C LYS A 162 16.47 14.77 -13.72
N ASN A 163 15.92 13.61 -13.35
CA ASN A 163 16.72 12.37 -13.24
C ASN A 163 16.48 11.33 -14.35
N LYS A 164 15.40 11.43 -15.15
CA LYS A 164 15.12 10.45 -16.23
C LYS A 164 15.45 10.93 -17.64
N GLY A 165 15.98 12.14 -17.82
CA GLY A 165 16.19 12.69 -19.17
C GLY A 165 14.90 12.82 -19.99
N LEU A 166 13.73 12.63 -19.37
CA LEU A 166 12.42 12.89 -19.94
C LEU A 166 12.16 14.41 -19.87
N TYR A 167 13.07 15.18 -20.45
CA TYR A 167 12.88 16.59 -20.69
C TYR A 167 11.80 16.70 -21.77
N LEU A 168 10.54 16.78 -21.34
CA LEU A 168 9.48 17.31 -22.20
C LEU A 168 9.69 18.82 -22.27
N GLU A 169 10.76 19.24 -22.98
CA GLU A 169 11.12 20.64 -23.22
C GLU A 169 9.89 21.44 -23.65
N ARG A 170 9.05 20.84 -24.50
CA ARG A 170 7.74 21.39 -24.91
C ARG A 170 6.80 21.74 -23.75
N LYS A 171 6.68 20.90 -22.72
CA LYS A 171 5.81 21.16 -21.56
C LYS A 171 6.45 22.14 -20.59
N TYR A 172 7.75 22.01 -20.34
CA TYR A 172 8.48 22.94 -19.47
C TYR A 172 8.46 24.36 -20.05
N GLU A 173 8.79 24.53 -21.33
CA GLU A 173 8.70 25.82 -22.02
C GLU A 173 7.27 26.36 -22.08
N ALA A 174 6.26 25.50 -22.31
CA ALA A 174 4.86 25.93 -22.26
C ALA A 174 4.48 26.46 -20.87
N PHE A 175 4.93 25.81 -19.79
CA PHE A 175 4.74 26.28 -18.42
C PHE A 175 5.49 27.57 -18.11
N GLN A 176 6.69 27.79 -18.68
CA GLN A 176 7.45 29.03 -18.49
C GLN A 176 6.92 30.20 -19.36
N ARG A 177 6.26 29.90 -20.50
CA ARG A 177 5.59 30.91 -21.35
C ARG A 177 4.20 31.30 -20.84
N GLU A 178 3.62 30.53 -19.91
CA GLU A 178 2.32 30.82 -19.30
C GLU A 178 2.47 31.87 -18.20
N THR A 179 2.30 33.13 -18.58
CA THR A 179 2.42 34.30 -17.70
C THR A 179 1.07 34.78 -17.15
N LEU A 180 -0.03 34.14 -17.56
CA LEU A 180 -1.37 34.53 -17.14
C LEU A 180 -1.61 34.14 -15.67
N PRO A 181 -2.20 35.03 -14.87
CA PRO A 181 -2.64 34.69 -13.52
C PRO A 181 -3.73 33.60 -13.55
N LEU A 182 -3.81 32.84 -12.46
CA LEU A 182 -4.62 31.62 -12.28
C LEU A 182 -6.11 31.77 -12.60
N ASP A 183 -6.64 32.98 -12.70
CA ASP A 183 -8.03 33.34 -12.99
C ASP A 183 -8.30 33.54 -14.49
N GLN A 184 -7.26 33.62 -15.32
CA GLN A 184 -7.33 33.90 -16.76
C GLN A 184 -6.95 32.69 -17.64
N LEU A 185 -6.54 31.58 -17.03
CA LEU A 185 -6.22 30.34 -17.74
C LEU A 185 -7.50 29.68 -18.28
N LYS A 186 -7.58 29.46 -19.59
CA LYS A 186 -8.79 28.94 -20.26
C LYS A 186 -9.18 27.50 -19.83
N ASP A 187 -8.25 26.74 -19.27
CA ASP A 187 -8.46 25.35 -18.85
C ASP A 187 -9.01 25.20 -17.41
N ILE A 188 -9.20 26.29 -16.67
CA ILE A 188 -9.82 26.28 -15.32
C ILE A 188 -11.24 25.70 -15.36
N GLY A 189 -11.90 25.81 -16.52
CA GLY A 189 -13.29 25.39 -16.75
C GLY A 189 -13.61 23.92 -16.44
N ILE A 190 -12.60 23.04 -16.28
CA ILE A 190 -12.85 21.63 -15.95
C ILE A 190 -12.94 21.38 -14.42
N LYS A 191 -12.52 22.32 -13.55
CA LYS A 191 -12.56 22.12 -12.09
C LYS A 191 -12.92 23.37 -11.28
N LEU A 192 -14.16 23.84 -11.37
CA LEU A 192 -14.74 24.70 -10.34
C LEU A 192 -16.15 24.21 -9.94
N HIS A 193 -16.16 23.29 -8.98
CA HIS A 193 -17.34 22.64 -8.39
C HIS A 193 -18.27 23.58 -7.59
N LYS A 194 -18.13 24.91 -7.68
CA LYS A 194 -18.94 25.90 -6.93
C LYS A 194 -20.07 26.52 -7.76
N ASN A 195 -19.93 26.68 -9.08
CA ASN A 195 -20.98 27.28 -9.92
C ASN A 195 -22.12 26.29 -10.21
N ALA A 196 -21.79 25.01 -10.47
CA ALA A 196 -22.77 23.94 -10.68
C ALA A 196 -23.64 23.62 -9.43
N LEU A 197 -23.17 23.96 -8.22
CA LEU A 197 -23.96 23.85 -6.99
C LEU A 197 -24.94 25.02 -6.81
N LYS A 198 -24.59 26.21 -7.34
CA LYS A 198 -25.42 27.42 -7.25
C LYS A 198 -26.61 27.35 -8.22
N GLU A 199 -26.38 26.85 -9.44
CA GLU A 199 -27.44 26.63 -10.46
C GLU A 199 -28.48 25.58 -10.05
N ARG A 200 -28.10 24.61 -9.21
CA ARG A 200 -29.05 23.63 -8.64
C ARG A 200 -29.90 24.19 -7.49
N ARG A 201 -29.41 25.22 -6.80
CA ARG A 201 -30.15 25.91 -5.73
C ARG A 201 -31.12 26.97 -6.26
N SER A 202 -30.90 27.49 -7.47
CA SER A 202 -31.82 28.46 -8.10
C SER A 202 -32.91 27.81 -8.96
N LYS A 203 -32.87 26.49 -9.16
CA LYS A 203 -33.88 25.70 -9.87
C LYS A 203 -34.71 24.79 -8.94
N SER A 204 -34.70 25.08 -7.64
CA SER A 204 -35.59 24.49 -6.63
C SER A 204 -36.51 25.55 -6.06
#